data_AF-A0A7Y5RQT5-F1
#
_entry.id   AF-A0A7Y5RQT5-F1
#
_cell.length_a   1.000
_cell.length_b   1.000
_cell.length_c   1.000
_cell.angle_alpha   90.00
_cell.angle_beta   90.00
_cell.angle_gamma   90.00
#
_symmetry.space_group_name_H-M   'P 1'
#
loop_
_entity.id
_entity.type
_entity.pdbx_description
1 polymer ?
#
loop_
_entity_poly.entity_id
_entity_poly.type
_entity_poly.pdbx_seq_one_letter_code
_entity_poly.pdbx_strand_id
1 'polypeptide(L)' 'MLVVAIGGNSFFYAQAFFIFSDQSAKDVSAIANCIAAWALMSWLVYGIVIRNRILVVANIIGILGILLILLGIAMYR' A
#
# COMPACT_ATOMS: atom_id res chain seq x y z
N MET A 1 -1.81 -13.92 -13.26
CA MET A 1 -0.86 -12.83 -12.95
C MET A 1 -1.52 -11.67 -12.22
N LEU A 2 -2.58 -11.04 -12.76
CA LEU A 2 -3.28 -9.94 -12.07
C LEU A 2 -3.78 -10.30 -10.66
N VAL A 3 -4.44 -11.46 -10.50
CA VAL A 3 -4.91 -11.93 -9.18
C VAL A 3 -3.78 -12.05 -8.17
N VAL A 4 -2.60 -12.52 -8.58
CA VAL A 4 -1.43 -12.64 -7.71
C VAL A 4 -0.89 -11.26 -7.33
N ALA A 5 -0.86 -10.32 -8.28
CA ALA A 5 -0.42 -8.95 -8.02
C ALA A 5 -1.39 -8.19 -7.08
N ILE A 6 -2.69 -8.41 -7.23
CA ILE A 6 -3.71 -7.86 -6.32
C ILE A 6 -3.61 -8.54 -4.95
N GLY A 7 -3.49 -9.87 -4.91
CA GLY A 7 -3.33 -10.64 -3.69
C GLY A 7 -2.11 -10.20 -2.88
N GLY A 8 -0.96 -9.98 -3.54
CA GLY A 8 0.24 -9.45 -2.88
C GLY A 8 0.03 -8.06 -2.27
N ASN A 9 -0.64 -7.15 -2.99
CA ASN A 9 -0.97 -5.82 -2.46
C ASN A 9 -2.07 -5.84 -1.38
N SER A 10 -2.77 -6.97 -1.20
CA SER A 10 -3.81 -7.10 -0.17
C SER A 10 -3.23 -7.08 1.25
N PHE A 11 -1.94 -7.38 1.41
CA PHE A 11 -1.21 -7.24 2.68
C PHE A 11 -1.36 -5.84 3.30
N PHE A 12 -1.36 -4.78 2.48
CA PHE A 12 -1.49 -3.42 3.00
C PHE A 12 -2.84 -3.20 3.69
N TYR A 13 -3.90 -3.80 3.16
CA TYR A 13 -5.24 -3.72 3.74
C TYR A 13 -5.35 -4.53 5.04
N ALA A 14 -4.68 -5.68 5.12
CA ALA A 14 -4.62 -6.46 6.35
C ALA A 14 -3.89 -5.67 7.46
N GLN A 15 -2.74 -5.05 7.14
CA GLN A 15 -2.01 -4.20 8.10
C GLN A 15 -2.84 -2.99 8.54
N ALA A 16 -3.53 -2.32 7.60
CA ALA A 16 -4.43 -1.23 7.93
C ALA A 16 -5.55 -1.70 8.87
N PHE A 17 -6.19 -2.84 8.58
CA PHE A 17 -7.24 -3.43 9.42
C PHE A 17 -6.78 -3.63 10.87
N PHE A 18 -5.57 -4.15 11.10
CA PHE A 18 -5.02 -4.29 12.46
C PHE A 18 -4.83 -2.94 13.14
N ILE A 19 -4.29 -1.94 12.45
CA ILE A 19 -4.11 -0.59 13.03
C ILE A 19 -5.45 0.02 13.46
N PHE A 20 -6.49 -0.08 12.62
CA PHE A 20 -7.81 0.48 12.94
C PHE A 20 -8.56 -0.33 13.99
N SER A 21 -8.38 -1.65 14.04
CA SER A 21 -9.04 -2.53 15.01
C SER A 21 -8.42 -2.42 16.39
N ASP A 22 -7.09 -2.43 16.46
CA ASP A 22 -6.35 -2.33 17.72
C ASP A 22 -6.19 -0.88 18.20
N GLN A 23 -6.57 0.09 17.36
CA GLN A 23 -6.41 1.53 17.58
C GLN A 23 -4.97 1.90 17.99
N SER A 24 -4.00 1.21 17.41
CA SER A 24 -2.58 1.36 17.73
C SER A 24 -1.71 1.18 16.50
N ALA A 25 -0.78 2.10 16.29
CA ALA A 25 0.25 2.05 15.26
C ALA A 25 1.67 2.14 15.84
N LYS A 26 1.83 1.93 17.16
CA LYS A 26 3.08 2.18 17.90
C LYS A 26 4.29 1.42 17.33
N ASP A 27 4.08 0.17 16.93
CA ASP A 27 5.14 -0.71 16.42
C ASP A 27 5.26 -0.68 14.89
N VAL A 28 4.41 0.10 14.21
CA VAL A 28 4.40 0.21 12.75
C VAL A 28 5.31 1.35 12.30
N SER A 29 6.34 1.04 11.52
CA SER A 29 7.30 2.05 11.03
C SER A 29 6.69 2.96 9.97
N ALA A 30 6.47 4.23 10.32
CA ALA A 30 6.02 5.25 9.38
C ALA A 30 6.99 5.44 8.21
N ILE A 31 8.30 5.45 8.49
CA ILE A 31 9.33 5.66 7.46
C ILE A 31 9.31 4.52 6.44
N ALA A 32 9.21 3.27 6.91
CA ALA A 32 9.15 2.11 6.03
C ALA A 32 7.91 2.18 5.11
N ASN A 33 6.76 2.57 5.66
CA ASN A 33 5.52 2.73 4.88
C ASN A 33 5.60 3.90 3.88
N CYS A 34 6.28 5.01 4.22
CA CYS A 34 6.54 6.09 3.27
C CYS A 34 7.43 5.63 2.10
N ILE A 35 8.48 4.85 2.38
CA ILE A 35 9.37 4.30 1.34
C ILE A 35 8.59 3.33 0.44
N ALA A 36 7.75 2.46 1.03
CA ALA A 36 6.91 1.55 0.27
C ALA A 36 5.89 2.31 -0.60
N ALA A 37 5.32 3.41 -0.11
CA ALA A 37 4.40 4.25 -0.89
C ALA A 37 5.13 4.90 -2.08
N TRP A 38 6.35 5.40 -1.86
CA TRP A 38 7.20 5.93 -2.92
C TRP A 38 7.54 4.87 -3.98
N ALA A 39 7.85 3.64 -3.55
CA ALA A 39 8.12 2.53 -4.45
C ALA A 39 6.90 2.16 -5.29
N LEU A 40 5.70 2.07 -4.69
CA LEU A 40 4.46 1.80 -5.42
C LEU A 40 4.13 2.89 -6.44
N MET A 41 4.35 4.16 -6.09
CA MET A 41 4.20 5.29 -7.02
C MET A 41 5.18 5.18 -8.19
N SER A 42 6.44 4.81 -7.92
CA SER A 42 7.46 4.61 -8.96
C SER A 42 7.07 3.47 -9.92
N TRP A 43 6.57 2.36 -9.39
CA TRP A 43 6.08 1.23 -10.17
C TRP A 43 4.81 1.53 -10.96
N LEU A 44 3.92 2.37 -10.41
CA LEU A 44 2.74 2.86 -11.13
C LEU A 44 3.17 3.68 -12.35
N VAL A 45 4.08 4.65 -12.18
CA VAL A 45 4.62 5.44 -13.29
C VAL A 45 5.26 4.53 -14.33
N TYR A 46 6.10 3.58 -13.90
CA TYR A 46 6.72 2.62 -14.80
C TYR A 46 5.67 1.82 -15.59
N GLY A 47 4.63 1.31 -14.93
CA GLY A 47 3.54 0.57 -15.56
C GLY A 47 2.78 1.39 -16.61
N ILE A 48 2.58 2.68 -16.36
CA ILE A 48 1.97 3.61 -17.33
C ILE A 48 2.88 3.76 -18.55
N VAL A 49 4.18 3.98 -18.35
CA VAL A 49 5.17 4.16 -19.43
C VAL A 49 5.20 2.94 -20.37
N ILE A 50 5.22 1.73 -19.81
CA ILE A 50 5.24 0.48 -20.60
C ILE A 50 3.84 0.02 -21.03
N ARG A 51 2.78 0.80 -20.77
CA ARG A 51 1.37 0.50 -21.07
C ARG A 51 0.90 -0.86 -20.49
N ASN A 52 1.46 -1.28 -19.36
CA ASN A 52 1.11 -2.54 -18.71
C ASN A 52 -0.05 -2.34 -17.74
N ARG A 53 -1.27 -2.62 -18.20
CA ARG A 53 -2.51 -2.46 -17.40
C ARG A 53 -2.49 -3.26 -16.10
N ILE A 54 -1.90 -4.45 -16.09
CA ILE A 54 -1.85 -5.30 -14.90
C ILE A 54 -1.03 -4.61 -13.81
N LEU A 55 0.14 -4.09 -14.17
CA LEU A 55 1.02 -3.39 -13.25
C LEU A 55 0.39 -2.09 -12.74
N VAL A 56 -0.29 -1.35 -13.62
CA VAL A 56 -1.02 -0.13 -13.26
C VAL A 56 -2.11 -0.43 -12.23
N VAL A 57 -3.00 -1.38 -12.53
CA VAL A 57 -4.13 -1.72 -11.64
C VAL A 57 -3.63 -2.23 -10.28
N ALA A 58 -2.63 -3.11 -10.27
CA ALA A 58 -2.09 -3.65 -9.04
C ALA A 58 -1.46 -2.57 -8.14
N ASN A 59 -0.67 -1.64 -8.72
CA ASN A 59 -0.05 -0.57 -7.93
C ASN A 59 -1.07 0.47 -7.45
N ILE A 60 -2.12 0.77 -8.21
CA ILE A 60 -3.22 1.63 -7.72
C ILE A 60 -3.86 1.01 -6.48
N ILE A 61 -4.16 -0.29 -6.51
CA ILE A 61 -4.72 -1.01 -5.37
C ILE A 61 -3.73 -0.99 -4.18
N GLY A 62 -2.44 -1.20 -4.42
CA GLY A 62 -1.41 -1.09 -3.37
C GLY A 62 -1.34 0.31 -2.75
N ILE A 63 -1.40 1.36 -3.57
CA ILE A 63 -1.37 2.75 -3.13
C ILE A 63 -2.57 3.06 -2.23
N LEU A 64 -3.77 2.64 -2.60
CA LEU A 64 -4.95 2.84 -1.76
C LEU A 64 -4.79 2.15 -0.39
N GLY A 65 -4.26 0.92 -0.37
CA GLY A 65 -4.00 0.19 0.87
C GLY A 65 -2.96 0.88 1.76
N ILE A 66 -1.84 1.34 1.18
CA ILE A 66 -0.79 1.98 1.98
C ILE A 66 -1.19 3.38 2.47
N LEU A 67 -2.06 4.08 1.74
CA LEU A 67 -2.65 5.33 2.24
C LEU A 67 -3.50 5.09 3.49
N LEU A 68 -4.23 3.97 3.56
CA LEU A 68 -4.97 3.60 4.77
C LEU A 68 -4.02 3.33 5.95
N ILE A 69 -2.88 2.66 5.71
CA ILE A 69 -1.86 2.47 6.75
C ILE A 69 -1.34 3.81 7.24
N LEU A 70 -0.93 4.70 6.33
CA LEU A 70 -0.40 6.02 6.69
C LEU A 70 -1.42 6.86 7.45
N LEU A 71 -2.70 6.78 7.08
CA LEU A 71 -3.79 7.43 7.81
C LEU A 71 -3.96 6.84 9.21
N GLY A 72 -3.93 5.51 9.34
CA GLY A 72 -3.97 4.83 10.64
C GLY A 72 -2.78 5.21 11.54
N ILE A 73 -1.56 5.29 10.97
CA ILE A 73 -0.37 5.77 11.68
C ILE A 73 -0.56 7.23 12.13
N ALA A 74 -1.13 8.10 11.30
CA ALA A 74 -1.35 9.50 11.68
C ALA A 74 -2.38 9.64 12.82
N MET A 75 -3.34 8.71 12.93
CA MET A 75 -4.41 8.76 13.94
C MET A 75 -4.07 8.05 15.25
N TYR A 76 -3.31 6.95 15.21
CA TYR A 76 -3.15 6.00 16.33
C TYR A 76 -1.70 5.77 16.77
N ARG A 77 -0.81 6.71 16.47
CA ARG A 77 0.60 6.62 16.87
C ARG A 77 0.88 7.23 18.24
#